data_AF-A0A258D8J3-F1
#
_entry.id   AF-A0A258D8J3-F1
#
_cell.length_a   1.000
_cell.length_b   1.000
_cell.length_c   1.000
_cell.angle_alpha   90.00
_cell.angle_beta   90.00
_cell.angle_gamma   90.00
#
_symmetry.space_group_name_H-M   'P 1'
#
loop_
_entity.id
_entity.type
_entity.pdbx_description
1 polymer ?
#
loop_
_entity_poly.entity_id
_entity_poly.type
_entity_poly.pdbx_seq_one_letter_code
_entity_poly.pdbx_strand_id
1 'polypeptide(L)'
;MANALFLALALLAQDGQASPQSPNAPPSDEYGYVAWCYGALGGYASLYDQVMPEVTRIEKAFPGPDGVEASLKTYPELRAQAQKDLKIFASAITAAEKASPRPISEYGGSQEKRGAAIWQGAGSIDKARLAQMWMSWSPPGDCEKRAKTLEMKSSILGRALNFNASSATTQAPTTPEPTPAPVETPVAAPPPAQAAPVGPAKAPTQPAQTPKLSKAPSVKATPAASSEIITDPANPKPCAGSLVPAKRDGKDVLICKAD
;
A
#
# COMPACT_ATOMS: atom_id res chain seq x y z
N MET A 1 32.90 -39.47 -7.21
CA MET A 1 31.67 -38.80 -7.68
C MET A 1 30.73 -38.47 -6.51
N ALA A 2 31.21 -37.75 -5.49
CA ALA A 2 30.40 -37.40 -4.29
C ALA A 2 30.31 -35.89 -4.03
N ASN A 3 31.06 -35.06 -4.77
CA ASN A 3 31.10 -33.61 -4.56
C ASN A 3 30.04 -32.83 -5.36
N ALA A 4 29.31 -33.47 -6.28
CA ALA A 4 28.28 -32.79 -7.08
C ALA A 4 26.93 -32.69 -6.35
N LEU A 5 26.64 -33.59 -5.41
CA LEU A 5 25.34 -33.60 -4.72
C LEU A 5 25.21 -32.49 -3.65
N PHE A 6 26.32 -32.05 -3.06
CA PHE A 6 26.30 -30.98 -2.04
C PHE A 6 26.12 -29.58 -2.63
N LEU A 7 26.55 -29.35 -3.88
CA LEU A 7 26.32 -28.09 -4.58
C LEU A 7 24.85 -27.92 -5.00
N ALA A 8 24.14 -29.01 -5.29
CA ALA A 8 22.72 -28.96 -5.62
C ALA A 8 21.82 -28.62 -4.42
N LEU A 9 22.18 -29.05 -3.20
CA LEU A 9 21.40 -28.72 -1.99
C LEU A 9 21.60 -27.27 -1.52
N ALA A 10 22.73 -26.64 -1.84
CA ALA A 10 22.99 -25.25 -1.44
C ALA A 10 22.18 -24.22 -2.26
N LEU A 11 21.82 -24.55 -3.51
CA LEU A 11 21.00 -23.67 -4.36
C LEU A 11 19.50 -23.68 -3.99
N LEU A 12 18.98 -24.75 -3.35
CA LEU A 12 17.58 -24.77 -2.87
C LEU A 12 17.39 -24.06 -1.51
N ALA A 13 18.46 -23.65 -0.83
CA ALA A 13 18.36 -22.99 0.47
C ALA A 13 18.22 -21.45 0.39
N GLN A 14 18.43 -20.84 -0.79
CA GLN A 14 18.27 -19.39 -0.97
C GLN A 14 16.82 -18.93 -1.14
N ASP A 15 15.88 -19.82 -1.47
CA ASP A 15 14.44 -19.49 -1.53
C ASP A 15 13.78 -19.41 -0.14
N GLY A 16 14.51 -19.74 0.94
CA GLY A 16 13.97 -19.83 2.31
C GLY A 16 14.47 -18.77 3.29
N GLN A 17 15.38 -17.87 2.88
CA GLN A 17 15.77 -16.77 3.76
C GLN A 17 14.67 -15.71 3.76
N ALA A 18 13.75 -15.83 4.73
CA ALA A 18 12.90 -14.73 5.15
C ALA A 18 13.79 -13.53 5.48
N SER A 19 14.02 -12.69 4.47
CA SER A 19 14.47 -11.31 4.68
C SER A 19 13.55 -10.69 5.73
N PRO A 20 14.05 -9.82 6.63
CA PRO A 20 13.16 -9.10 7.54
C PRO A 20 12.03 -8.51 6.70
N GLN A 21 10.81 -9.03 6.90
CA GLN A 21 9.68 -8.71 6.04
C GLN A 21 9.52 -7.20 6.10
N SER A 22 9.65 -6.55 4.93
CA SER A 22 9.37 -5.13 4.81
C SER A 22 8.07 -4.83 5.55
N PRO A 23 7.95 -3.71 6.28
CA PRO A 23 6.70 -3.36 6.95
C PRO A 23 5.51 -3.38 5.97
N ASN A 24 5.78 -3.11 4.70
CA ASN A 24 4.80 -3.14 3.62
C ASN A 24 4.85 -4.42 2.77
N ALA A 25 5.42 -5.52 3.27
CA ALA A 25 5.39 -6.81 2.59
C ALA A 25 3.95 -7.35 2.50
N PRO A 26 3.62 -8.11 1.45
CA PRO A 26 2.30 -8.71 1.33
C PRO A 26 2.03 -9.68 2.51
N PRO A 27 0.77 -9.77 2.98
CA PRO A 27 0.37 -10.80 3.94
C PRO A 27 0.38 -12.19 3.26
N SER A 28 0.41 -13.26 4.05
CA SER A 28 0.53 -14.63 3.51
C SER A 28 -0.78 -15.20 2.97
N ASP A 29 -1.93 -14.77 3.52
CA ASP A 29 -3.26 -15.25 3.14
C ASP A 29 -3.67 -14.77 1.74
N GLU A 30 -4.46 -15.56 1.01
CA GLU A 30 -4.79 -15.26 -0.39
C GLU A 30 -5.59 -13.95 -0.55
N TYR A 31 -6.59 -13.71 0.30
CA TYR A 31 -7.44 -12.52 0.20
C TYR A 31 -6.65 -11.24 0.48
N GLY A 32 -5.94 -11.20 1.60
CA GLY A 32 -5.07 -10.09 1.97
C GLY A 32 -3.95 -9.86 0.95
N TYR A 33 -3.40 -10.92 0.35
CA TYR A 33 -2.36 -10.81 -0.68
C TYR A 33 -2.89 -10.11 -1.93
N VAL A 34 -4.07 -10.51 -2.41
CA VAL A 34 -4.70 -9.89 -3.59
C VAL A 34 -5.09 -8.44 -3.30
N ALA A 35 -5.62 -8.16 -2.11
CA ALA A 35 -5.90 -6.79 -1.66
C ALA A 35 -4.61 -5.94 -1.59
N TRP A 36 -3.51 -6.49 -1.08
CA TRP A 36 -2.22 -5.83 -1.11
C TRP A 36 -1.72 -5.57 -2.54
N CYS A 37 -1.83 -6.55 -3.44
CA CYS A 37 -1.47 -6.39 -4.86
C CYS A 37 -2.28 -5.27 -5.52
N TYR A 38 -3.57 -5.16 -5.21
CA TYR A 38 -4.44 -4.07 -5.68
C TYR A 38 -3.91 -2.70 -5.26
N GLY A 39 -3.60 -2.52 -3.99
CA GLY A 39 -3.04 -1.26 -3.49
C GLY A 39 -1.67 -0.93 -4.09
N ALA A 40 -0.78 -1.92 -4.14
CA ALA A 40 0.57 -1.78 -4.68
C ALA A 40 0.58 -1.37 -6.16
N LEU A 41 -0.21 -2.08 -6.97
CA LEU A 41 -0.34 -1.79 -8.40
C LEU A 41 -1.11 -0.49 -8.65
N GLY A 42 -2.09 -0.16 -7.81
CA GLY A 42 -2.84 1.08 -7.88
C GLY A 42 -1.94 2.29 -7.66
N GLY A 43 -1.06 2.24 -6.65
CA GLY A 43 -0.06 3.27 -6.42
C GLY A 43 0.92 3.40 -7.59
N TYR A 44 1.42 2.29 -8.12
CA TYR A 44 2.30 2.27 -9.29
C TYR A 44 1.66 2.96 -10.51
N ALA A 45 0.42 2.58 -10.83
CA ALA A 45 -0.32 3.13 -11.96
C ALA A 45 -0.64 4.62 -11.78
N SER A 46 -0.88 5.07 -10.54
CA SER A 46 -1.17 6.47 -10.23
C SER A 46 0.02 7.41 -10.44
N LEU A 47 1.25 6.88 -10.31
CA LEU A 47 2.48 7.67 -10.45
C LEU A 47 2.91 7.87 -11.90
N TYR A 48 2.30 7.17 -12.85
CA TYR A 48 2.72 7.16 -14.26
C TYR A 48 2.96 8.57 -14.82
N ASP A 49 1.96 9.44 -14.75
CA ASP A 49 2.05 10.78 -15.36
C ASP A 49 3.11 11.67 -14.66
N GLN A 50 3.38 11.41 -13.38
CA GLN A 50 4.40 12.12 -12.60
C GLN A 50 5.83 11.68 -12.97
N VAL A 51 6.04 10.39 -13.24
CA VAL A 51 7.39 9.83 -13.48
C VAL A 51 7.81 9.87 -14.94
N MET A 52 6.87 9.80 -15.89
CA MET A 52 7.17 9.70 -17.31
C MET A 52 8.11 10.78 -17.88
N PRO A 53 8.08 12.06 -17.44
CA PRO A 53 9.05 13.05 -17.91
C PRO A 53 10.50 12.67 -17.57
N GLU A 54 10.74 12.16 -16.35
CA GLU A 54 12.06 11.72 -15.92
C GLU A 54 12.45 10.37 -16.52
N VAL A 55 11.50 9.43 -16.65
CA VAL A 55 11.71 8.18 -17.39
C VAL A 55 12.16 8.48 -18.82
N THR A 56 11.47 9.40 -19.51
CA THR A 56 11.85 9.81 -20.86
C THR A 56 13.25 10.41 -20.93
N ARG A 57 13.65 11.20 -19.92
CA ARG A 57 15.00 11.75 -19.83
C ARG A 57 16.05 10.66 -19.59
N ILE A 58 15.75 9.69 -18.72
CA ILE A 58 16.64 8.56 -18.40
C ILE A 58 16.84 7.69 -19.63
N GLU A 59 15.77 7.28 -20.31
CA GLU A 59 15.85 6.45 -21.52
C GLU A 59 16.64 7.12 -22.64
N LYS A 60 16.51 8.44 -22.81
CA LYS A 60 17.32 9.21 -23.79
C LYS A 60 18.80 9.27 -23.42
N ALA A 61 19.12 9.35 -22.13
CA ALA A 61 20.50 9.40 -21.66
C ALA A 61 21.16 8.01 -21.66
N PHE A 62 20.37 6.95 -21.46
CA PHE A 62 20.81 5.57 -21.35
C PHE A 62 19.88 4.67 -22.18
N PRO A 63 20.00 4.70 -23.52
CA PRO A 63 19.15 3.90 -24.38
C PRO A 63 19.31 2.41 -24.09
N GLY A 64 18.19 1.71 -23.94
CA GLY A 64 18.15 0.25 -23.89
C GLY A 64 18.69 -0.41 -25.17
N PRO A 65 18.88 -1.74 -25.17
CA PRO A 65 19.46 -2.47 -26.29
C PRO A 65 18.66 -2.31 -27.60
N ASP A 66 17.34 -2.11 -27.50
CA ASP A 66 16.43 -1.93 -28.63
C ASP A 66 16.19 -0.45 -29.00
N GLY A 67 16.86 0.47 -28.31
CA GLY A 67 16.73 1.92 -28.51
C GLY A 67 15.65 2.59 -27.66
N VAL A 68 15.64 3.93 -27.72
CA VAL A 68 14.76 4.78 -26.90
C VAL A 68 13.30 4.62 -27.29
N GLU A 69 13.00 4.61 -28.59
CA GLU A 69 11.62 4.53 -29.09
C GLU A 69 10.94 3.23 -28.69
N ALA A 70 11.66 2.11 -28.76
CA ALA A 70 11.16 0.80 -28.32
C ALA A 70 10.87 0.80 -26.82
N SER A 71 11.83 1.28 -26.02
CA SER A 71 11.69 1.35 -24.56
C SER A 71 10.51 2.24 -24.15
N LEU A 72 10.37 3.42 -24.76
CA LEU A 72 9.27 4.34 -24.46
C LEU A 72 7.88 3.81 -24.84
N LYS A 73 7.79 2.90 -25.82
CA LYS A 73 6.54 2.25 -26.20
C LYS A 73 6.03 1.27 -25.14
N THR A 74 6.93 0.66 -24.36
CA THR A 74 6.55 -0.32 -23.33
C THR A 74 5.77 0.29 -22.18
N TYR A 75 6.07 1.53 -21.77
CA TYR A 75 5.45 2.14 -20.60
C TYR A 75 3.92 2.32 -20.71
N PRO A 76 3.36 2.86 -21.81
CA PRO A 76 1.92 2.88 -22.01
C PRO A 76 1.27 1.48 -21.96
N GLU A 77 1.94 0.47 -22.50
CA GLU A 77 1.46 -0.92 -22.50
C GLU A 77 1.44 -1.49 -21.07
N LEU A 78 2.48 -1.22 -20.28
CA LEU A 78 2.53 -1.58 -18.85
C LEU A 78 1.43 -0.88 -18.05
N ARG A 79 1.15 0.40 -18.31
CA ARG A 79 0.02 1.12 -17.67
C ARG A 79 -1.32 0.48 -18.04
N ALA A 80 -1.52 0.16 -19.32
CA ALA A 80 -2.75 -0.47 -19.79
C ALA A 80 -2.93 -1.87 -19.18
N GLN A 81 -1.84 -2.63 -19.04
CA GLN A 81 -1.87 -3.93 -18.37
C GLN A 81 -2.19 -3.78 -16.89
N ALA A 82 -1.54 -2.85 -16.19
CA ALA A 82 -1.82 -2.58 -14.78
C ALA A 82 -3.31 -2.24 -14.54
N GLN A 83 -3.93 -1.47 -15.43
CA GLN A 83 -5.36 -1.16 -15.36
C GLN A 83 -6.26 -2.38 -15.56
N LYS A 84 -5.85 -3.37 -16.37
CA LYS A 84 -6.58 -4.64 -16.52
C LYS A 84 -6.44 -5.48 -15.26
N ASP A 85 -5.23 -5.60 -14.73
CA ASP A 85 -4.95 -6.39 -13.54
C ASP A 85 -5.68 -5.84 -12.31
N LEU A 86 -5.76 -4.51 -12.17
CA LEU A 86 -6.56 -3.87 -11.13
C LEU A 86 -8.04 -4.28 -11.17
N LYS A 87 -8.61 -4.48 -12.36
CA LYS A 87 -9.99 -4.96 -12.50
C LYS A 87 -10.11 -6.42 -12.08
N ILE A 88 -9.13 -7.26 -12.42
CA ILE A 88 -9.08 -8.67 -12.00
C ILE A 88 -9.02 -8.76 -10.47
N PHE A 89 -8.13 -7.97 -9.85
CA PHE A 89 -7.99 -7.93 -8.40
C PHE A 89 -9.26 -7.45 -7.71
N ALA A 90 -9.87 -6.35 -8.21
CA ALA A 90 -11.12 -5.84 -7.67
C ALA A 90 -12.27 -6.87 -7.78
N SER A 91 -12.34 -7.61 -8.89
CA SER A 91 -13.32 -8.69 -9.06
C SER A 91 -13.11 -9.81 -8.04
N ALA A 92 -11.87 -10.25 -7.87
CA ALA A 92 -11.51 -11.30 -6.91
C ALA A 92 -11.81 -10.91 -5.46
N ILE A 93 -11.48 -9.68 -5.06
CA ILE A 93 -11.76 -9.12 -3.73
C ILE A 93 -13.28 -9.07 -3.50
N THR A 94 -14.03 -8.52 -4.46
CA THR A 94 -15.49 -8.44 -4.39
C THR A 94 -16.14 -9.82 -4.29
N ALA A 95 -15.65 -10.79 -5.07
CA ALA A 95 -16.14 -12.16 -5.03
C ALA A 95 -15.89 -12.80 -3.66
N ALA A 96 -14.69 -12.60 -3.09
CA ALA A 96 -14.32 -13.11 -1.77
C ALA A 96 -15.18 -12.50 -0.66
N GLU A 97 -15.42 -11.18 -0.71
CA GLU A 97 -16.27 -10.49 0.25
C GLU A 97 -17.71 -11.00 0.21
N LYS A 98 -18.27 -11.19 -0.98
CA LYS A 98 -19.63 -11.74 -1.15
C LYS A 98 -19.74 -13.21 -0.71
N ALA A 99 -18.66 -13.97 -0.83
CA ALA A 99 -18.61 -15.37 -0.45
C ALA A 99 -18.26 -15.58 1.03
N SER A 100 -17.93 -14.51 1.76
CA SER A 100 -17.55 -14.61 3.16
C SER A 100 -18.78 -14.55 4.09
N PRO A 101 -18.89 -15.44 5.08
CA PRO A 101 -19.95 -15.38 6.09
C PRO A 101 -19.74 -14.25 7.11
N ARG A 102 -18.57 -13.59 7.10
CA ARG A 102 -18.23 -12.43 7.94
C ARG A 102 -17.79 -11.26 7.06
N PRO A 103 -18.02 -10.00 7.48
CA PRO A 103 -17.48 -8.86 6.76
C PRO A 103 -15.95 -8.87 6.84
N ILE A 104 -15.29 -8.99 5.69
CA ILE A 104 -13.82 -9.00 5.57
C ILE A 104 -13.26 -7.76 4.86
N SER A 105 -14.13 -6.87 4.38
CA SER A 105 -13.77 -5.68 3.60
C SER A 105 -12.87 -4.71 4.37
N GLU A 106 -13.05 -4.55 5.68
CA GLU A 106 -12.16 -3.75 6.52
C GLU A 106 -10.73 -4.29 6.52
N TYR A 107 -10.57 -5.61 6.59
CA TYR A 107 -9.26 -6.26 6.47
C TYR A 107 -8.70 -6.05 5.06
N GLY A 108 -9.49 -6.26 4.01
CA GLY A 108 -9.10 -6.00 2.62
C GLY A 108 -8.59 -4.57 2.42
N GLY A 109 -9.38 -3.57 2.82
CA GLY A 109 -9.01 -2.16 2.76
C GLY A 109 -7.73 -1.82 3.55
N SER A 110 -7.46 -2.52 4.66
CA SER A 110 -6.19 -2.36 5.38
C SER A 110 -4.99 -2.88 4.59
N GLN A 111 -5.15 -4.00 3.88
CA GLN A 111 -4.10 -4.56 3.03
C GLN A 111 -3.91 -3.76 1.74
N GLU A 112 -4.99 -3.21 1.16
CA GLU A 112 -4.89 -2.25 0.07
C GLU A 112 -4.07 -1.01 0.47
N LYS A 113 -4.35 -0.44 1.65
CA LYS A 113 -3.56 0.69 2.18
C LYS A 113 -2.09 0.29 2.39
N ARG A 114 -1.83 -0.92 2.90
CA ARG A 114 -0.48 -1.46 3.08
C ARG A 114 0.25 -1.67 1.75
N GLY A 115 -0.45 -2.12 0.71
CA GLY A 115 0.08 -2.24 -0.64
C GLY A 115 0.42 -0.88 -1.23
N ALA A 116 -0.50 0.08 -1.13
CA ALA A 116 -0.26 1.45 -1.57
C ALA A 116 0.89 2.13 -0.79
N ALA A 117 1.14 1.69 0.45
CA ALA A 117 2.21 2.22 1.29
C ALA A 117 3.62 1.96 0.74
N ILE A 118 3.82 1.05 -0.23
CA ILE A 118 5.12 0.93 -0.91
C ILE A 118 5.48 2.20 -1.71
N TRP A 119 4.46 2.99 -2.08
CA TRP A 119 4.60 4.26 -2.79
C TRP A 119 4.40 5.48 -1.87
N GLN A 120 4.23 5.26 -0.57
CA GLN A 120 4.19 6.37 0.38
C GLN A 120 5.52 7.14 0.33
N GLY A 121 5.43 8.47 0.36
CA GLY A 121 6.60 9.33 0.22
C GLY A 121 7.07 9.57 -1.21
N ALA A 122 6.37 9.06 -2.23
CA ALA A 122 6.68 9.36 -3.63
C ALA A 122 6.70 10.88 -3.94
N GLY A 123 5.89 11.67 -3.23
CA GLY A 123 5.88 13.13 -3.35
C GLY A 123 7.02 13.85 -2.61
N SER A 124 7.73 13.18 -1.70
CA SER A 124 8.82 13.75 -0.90
C SER A 124 10.22 13.40 -1.38
N ILE A 125 10.36 12.42 -2.27
CA ILE A 125 11.64 12.06 -2.88
C ILE A 125 11.89 12.86 -4.15
N ASP A 126 13.15 12.98 -4.57
CA ASP A 126 13.46 13.65 -5.83
C ASP A 126 12.86 12.89 -7.03
N LYS A 127 12.55 13.63 -8.10
CA LYS A 127 11.84 13.07 -9.25
C LYS A 127 12.67 12.03 -10.01
N ALA A 128 13.99 12.20 -10.09
CA ALA A 128 14.85 11.25 -10.80
C ALA A 128 14.95 9.93 -10.04
N ARG A 129 15.06 9.99 -8.71
CA ARG A 129 15.03 8.82 -7.84
C ARG A 129 13.68 8.13 -7.87
N LEU A 130 12.58 8.89 -7.87
CA LEU A 130 11.24 8.33 -8.01
C LEU A 130 11.11 7.56 -9.33
N ALA A 131 11.54 8.16 -10.45
CA ALA A 131 11.49 7.51 -11.75
C ALA A 131 12.34 6.23 -11.79
N GLN A 132 13.56 6.24 -11.25
CA GLN A 132 14.40 5.04 -11.15
C GLN A 132 13.74 3.95 -10.32
N MET A 133 13.20 4.29 -9.14
CA MET A 133 12.50 3.35 -8.27
C MET A 133 11.29 2.76 -9.00
N TRP A 134 10.49 3.61 -9.66
CA TRP A 134 9.33 3.20 -10.42
C TRP A 134 9.68 2.28 -11.59
N MET A 135 10.72 2.60 -12.37
CA MET A 135 11.22 1.76 -13.47
C MET A 135 11.74 0.41 -12.99
N SER A 136 12.36 0.37 -11.80
CA SER A 136 12.93 -0.85 -11.23
C SER A 136 11.91 -1.75 -10.53
N TRP A 137 10.69 -1.25 -10.31
CA TRP A 137 9.69 -1.96 -9.55
C TRP A 137 8.79 -2.79 -10.47
N SER A 138 8.51 -4.02 -10.06
CA SER A 138 7.52 -4.90 -10.66
C SER A 138 6.59 -5.43 -9.57
N PRO A 139 5.29 -5.58 -9.83
CA PRO A 139 4.43 -6.33 -8.93
C PRO A 139 4.96 -7.77 -8.78
N PRO A 140 4.73 -8.43 -7.64
CA PRO A 140 5.01 -9.85 -7.48
C PRO A 140 4.32 -10.69 -8.57
N GLY A 141 5.08 -11.62 -9.18
CA GLY A 141 4.63 -12.37 -10.37
C GLY A 141 3.45 -13.31 -10.14
N ASP A 142 3.04 -13.54 -8.90
CA ASP A 142 1.93 -14.41 -8.51
C ASP A 142 0.63 -13.65 -8.19
N CYS A 143 0.62 -12.30 -8.22
CA CYS A 143 -0.59 -11.50 -7.95
C CYS A 143 -1.78 -11.91 -8.83
N GLU A 144 -1.59 -12.00 -10.15
CA GLU A 144 -2.65 -12.39 -11.09
C GLU A 144 -3.14 -13.83 -10.87
N LYS A 145 -2.19 -14.76 -10.67
CA LYS A 145 -2.50 -16.18 -10.41
C LYS A 145 -3.32 -16.35 -9.14
N ARG A 146 -2.92 -15.69 -8.05
CA ARG A 146 -3.65 -15.71 -6.77
C ARG A 146 -5.01 -15.06 -6.89
N ALA A 147 -5.14 -13.95 -7.61
CA ALA A 147 -6.44 -13.30 -7.83
C ALA A 147 -7.43 -14.20 -8.57
N LYS A 148 -7.02 -14.82 -9.68
CA LYS A 148 -7.87 -15.77 -10.42
C LYS A 148 -8.27 -16.97 -9.58
N THR A 149 -7.33 -17.48 -8.77
CA THR A 149 -7.60 -18.59 -7.85
C THR A 149 -8.59 -18.20 -6.76
N LEU A 150 -8.43 -17.02 -6.16
CA LEU A 150 -9.31 -16.47 -5.15
C LEU A 150 -10.72 -16.25 -5.71
N GLU A 151 -10.84 -15.64 -6.89
CA GLU A 151 -12.12 -15.39 -7.55
C GLU A 151 -12.87 -16.71 -7.83
N MET A 152 -12.17 -17.71 -8.36
CA MET A 152 -12.75 -19.03 -8.63
C MET A 152 -13.26 -19.70 -7.35
N LYS A 153 -12.42 -19.77 -6.31
CA LYS A 153 -12.80 -20.35 -5.00
C LYS A 153 -13.99 -19.62 -4.39
N SER A 154 -13.96 -18.29 -4.43
CA SER A 154 -15.01 -17.44 -3.87
C SER A 154 -16.32 -17.57 -4.65
N SER A 155 -16.26 -17.69 -5.98
CA SER A 155 -17.45 -17.91 -6.80
C SER A 155 -18.13 -19.23 -6.48
N ILE A 156 -17.37 -20.29 -6.23
CA ILE A 156 -17.90 -21.60 -5.83
C ILE A 156 -18.53 -21.51 -4.43
N LEU A 157 -17.81 -20.94 -3.46
CA LEU A 157 -18.29 -20.78 -2.09
C LEU A 157 -19.55 -19.91 -2.02
N GLY A 158 -19.55 -18.78 -2.74
CA GLY A 158 -20.70 -17.89 -2.83
C GLY A 158 -21.93 -18.57 -3.41
N ARG A 159 -21.78 -19.42 -4.43
CA ARG A 159 -22.89 -20.23 -4.96
C ARG A 159 -23.40 -21.24 -3.94
N ALA A 160 -22.52 -21.92 -3.21
CA ALA A 160 -22.90 -22.88 -2.18
C ALA A 160 -23.65 -22.23 -1.00
N LEU A 161 -23.18 -21.05 -0.54
CA LEU A 161 -23.85 -20.30 0.52
C LEU A 161 -25.23 -19.80 0.08
N ASN A 162 -25.33 -19.26 -1.14
CA ASN A 162 -26.61 -18.79 -1.69
C ASN A 162 -27.60 -19.94 -1.95
N PHE A 163 -27.13 -21.12 -2.37
CA PHE A 163 -27.98 -22.31 -2.52
C PHE A 163 -28.57 -22.74 -1.18
N ASN A 164 -27.77 -22.75 -0.12
CA ASN A 164 -28.25 -23.07 1.24
C ASN A 164 -29.21 -21.99 1.78
N ALA A 165 -28.96 -20.70 1.54
CA ALA A 165 -29.86 -19.63 1.94
C ALA A 165 -31.22 -19.68 1.20
N SER A 166 -31.21 -20.02 -0.09
CA SER A 166 -32.43 -20.18 -0.90
C SER A 166 -33.22 -21.43 -0.48
N SER A 167 -32.52 -22.51 -0.14
CA SER A 167 -33.14 -23.75 0.36
C SER A 167 -33.73 -23.58 1.76
N ALA A 168 -33.08 -22.79 2.64
CA ALA A 168 -33.59 -22.45 3.96
C ALA A 168 -34.85 -21.56 3.92
N THR A 169 -35.03 -20.77 2.86
CA THR A 169 -36.23 -19.95 2.66
C THR A 169 -37.42 -20.76 2.11
N THR A 170 -37.19 -21.97 1.59
CA THR A 170 -38.24 -22.82 1.01
C THR A 170 -38.92 -23.75 2.04
N GLN A 171 -38.44 -23.80 3.28
CA GLN A 171 -39.08 -24.57 4.36
C GLN A 171 -39.40 -23.70 5.58
N ALA A 172 -40.43 -22.87 5.44
CA ALA A 172 -41.40 -22.68 6.50
C ALA A 172 -42.78 -22.67 5.83
N PRO A 173 -43.62 -23.71 6.01
CA PRO A 173 -45.04 -23.53 5.83
C PRO A 173 -45.47 -22.56 6.94
N THR A 174 -45.63 -21.29 6.58
CA THR A 174 -46.38 -20.36 7.41
C THR A 174 -47.81 -20.90 7.47
N THR A 175 -48.12 -21.62 8.54
CA THR A 175 -49.51 -21.80 8.97
C THR A 175 -50.15 -20.42 9.01
N PRO A 176 -51.25 -20.18 8.27
CA PRO A 176 -51.94 -18.90 8.34
C PRO A 176 -52.51 -18.72 9.76
N GLU A 177 -51.91 -17.82 10.52
CA GLU A 177 -52.50 -17.28 11.73
C GLU A 177 -53.79 -16.52 11.34
N PRO A 178 -54.93 -16.76 12.01
CA PRO A 178 -56.17 -16.11 11.63
C PRO A 178 -56.08 -14.61 11.91
N THR A 179 -56.22 -13.82 10.85
CA THR A 179 -56.41 -12.37 10.88
C THR A 179 -57.63 -11.99 11.71
N PRO A 180 -57.50 -11.13 12.75
CA PRO A 180 -58.62 -10.35 13.24
C PRO A 180 -58.88 -9.19 12.28
N ALA A 181 -60.16 -9.02 11.93
CA ALA A 181 -60.67 -7.99 11.05
C ALA A 181 -60.34 -6.55 11.51
N PRO A 182 -60.39 -5.57 10.58
CA PRO A 182 -59.89 -4.21 10.79
C PRO A 182 -60.81 -3.40 11.71
N VAL A 183 -60.23 -2.70 12.69
CA VAL A 183 -60.92 -1.61 13.38
C VAL A 183 -60.60 -0.31 12.64
N GLU A 184 -61.59 0.22 11.93
CA GLU A 184 -61.58 1.58 11.39
C GLU A 184 -61.76 2.59 12.52
N THR A 185 -60.89 3.62 12.58
CA THR A 185 -61.18 5.08 12.77
C THR A 185 -59.92 5.81 13.29
N PRO A 186 -59.79 7.14 13.13
CA PRO A 186 -59.83 7.92 11.91
C PRO A 186 -58.56 8.79 11.73
N VAL A 187 -58.39 9.28 10.50
CA VAL A 187 -57.38 10.24 10.05
C VAL A 187 -57.34 11.50 10.92
N ALA A 188 -56.15 11.85 11.42
CA ALA A 188 -55.82 13.18 11.91
C ALA A 188 -54.88 13.88 10.91
N ALA A 189 -55.35 15.01 10.39
CA ALA A 189 -54.65 15.91 9.48
C ALA A 189 -53.51 16.68 10.20
N PRO A 190 -52.46 17.12 9.47
CA PRO A 190 -51.32 17.83 10.03
C PRO A 190 -51.55 19.35 10.09
N PRO A 191 -50.92 20.04 11.05
CA PRO A 191 -50.35 21.36 10.74
C PRO A 191 -49.05 21.65 11.52
N PRO A 192 -48.37 22.78 11.28
CA PRO A 192 -47.84 23.28 10.01
C PRO A 192 -46.33 23.60 10.12
N ALA A 193 -45.73 23.87 8.95
CA ALA A 193 -44.40 24.44 8.81
C ALA A 193 -44.25 25.82 9.49
N GLN A 194 -43.12 26.04 10.15
CA GLN A 194 -42.52 27.37 10.40
C GLN A 194 -41.08 27.28 9.89
N ALA A 195 -40.78 27.85 8.72
CA ALA A 195 -40.42 29.25 8.49
C ALA A 195 -39.06 29.61 9.11
N ALA A 196 -38.04 29.63 8.25
CA ALA A 196 -36.77 30.30 8.48
C ALA A 196 -36.95 31.83 8.52
N PRO A 197 -36.02 32.53 9.17
CA PRO A 197 -35.45 33.78 8.65
C PRO A 197 -33.91 33.65 8.61
N VAL A 198 -33.26 33.63 7.44
CA VAL A 198 -32.75 34.80 6.68
C VAL A 198 -32.22 35.93 7.55
N GLY A 199 -30.91 36.17 7.48
CA GLY A 199 -30.28 37.38 8.00
C GLY A 199 -28.74 37.37 7.87
N PRO A 200 -28.15 38.10 6.92
CA PRO A 200 -26.73 38.03 6.56
C PRO A 200 -25.87 39.04 7.33
N ALA A 201 -24.56 38.76 7.48
CA ALA A 201 -23.57 39.80 7.73
C ALA A 201 -22.22 39.46 7.08
N LYS A 202 -21.80 40.35 6.19
CA LYS A 202 -20.54 40.36 5.45
C LYS A 202 -19.38 40.83 6.35
N ALA A 203 -18.25 40.12 6.26
CA ALA A 203 -16.83 40.58 6.14
C ALA A 203 -16.27 41.65 7.11
N PRO A 204 -14.95 41.96 7.11
CA PRO A 204 -13.73 41.26 6.63
C PRO A 204 -12.77 40.99 7.85
N THR A 205 -11.57 40.40 7.75
CA THR A 205 -10.31 41.11 7.44
C THR A 205 -9.14 40.12 7.62
N GLN A 206 -8.33 39.94 6.58
CA GLN A 206 -6.94 39.49 6.65
C GLN A 206 -6.08 40.74 6.81
N PRO A 207 -4.94 40.72 7.52
CA PRO A 207 -3.70 40.49 6.77
C PRO A 207 -2.61 39.68 7.49
N ALA A 208 -1.77 39.10 6.64
CA ALA A 208 -0.50 38.41 6.84
C ALA A 208 0.46 39.01 7.86
N GLN A 209 1.22 38.14 8.55
CA GLN A 209 2.62 38.36 8.94
C GLN A 209 3.41 37.02 9.01
N THR A 210 4.20 36.74 7.97
CA THR A 210 5.62 36.34 8.13
C THR A 210 6.45 37.64 8.07
N PRO A 211 7.76 37.72 8.40
CA PRO A 211 8.76 36.65 8.63
C PRO A 211 9.69 36.91 9.85
N LYS A 212 10.59 35.98 10.19
CA LYS A 212 12.05 36.25 10.23
C LYS A 212 12.89 35.07 10.71
N LEU A 213 13.75 34.66 9.77
CA LEU A 213 15.06 34.05 9.91
C LEU A 213 15.88 34.68 11.06
N SER A 214 16.55 33.88 11.88
CA SER A 214 17.68 34.35 12.69
C SER A 214 18.74 33.27 12.83
N LYS A 215 19.97 33.71 12.55
CA LYS A 215 21.22 32.95 12.41
C LYS A 215 21.74 32.44 13.76
N ALA A 216 22.55 31.38 13.65
CA ALA A 216 23.48 30.88 14.66
C ALA A 216 24.47 31.95 15.17
N PRO A 217 25.10 31.69 16.32
CA PRO A 217 26.54 31.76 16.39
C PRO A 217 27.20 30.55 17.08
N SER A 218 28.43 30.29 16.64
CA SER A 218 29.38 29.28 17.09
C SER A 218 30.19 29.77 18.30
N VAL A 219 30.45 28.92 19.31
CA VAL A 219 31.57 29.06 20.25
C VAL A 219 32.13 27.66 20.61
N LYS A 220 33.47 27.59 20.66
CA LYS A 220 34.37 26.44 20.86
C LYS A 220 34.45 25.92 22.32
N ALA A 221 34.91 24.65 22.41
CA ALA A 221 35.86 24.04 23.37
C ALA A 221 35.34 23.13 24.52
N THR A 222 35.48 21.81 24.29
CA THR A 222 36.03 20.66 25.10
C THR A 222 36.25 20.76 26.63
N PRO A 223 36.50 19.63 27.35
CA PRO A 223 36.13 18.21 27.13
C PRO A 223 35.53 17.54 28.40
N ALA A 224 34.63 16.55 28.26
CA ALA A 224 34.34 15.64 29.38
C ALA A 224 33.90 14.27 28.86
N ALA A 225 34.59 13.26 29.37
CA ALA A 225 34.45 11.86 29.06
C ALA A 225 33.06 11.30 29.40
N SER A 226 32.73 10.19 28.74
CA SER A 226 31.85 9.07 29.16
C SER A 226 30.69 8.82 28.20
N SER A 227 30.96 8.10 27.09
CA SER A 227 30.05 7.18 26.35
C SER A 227 30.37 7.04 24.85
N GLU A 228 31.64 7.16 24.43
CA GLU A 228 32.03 6.98 23.03
C GLU A 228 32.22 5.48 22.72
N ILE A 229 31.26 4.86 22.03
CA ILE A 229 31.38 3.48 21.53
C ILE A 229 31.86 3.54 20.08
N ILE A 230 33.13 3.19 19.86
CA ILE A 230 33.74 3.08 18.53
C ILE A 230 33.21 1.80 17.90
N THR A 231 32.52 1.92 16.77
CA THR A 231 31.88 0.79 16.09
C THR A 231 32.52 0.53 14.73
N ASP A 232 32.80 -0.75 14.45
CA ASP A 232 33.40 -1.22 13.21
C ASP A 232 32.42 -1.01 12.02
N PRO A 233 32.84 -0.36 10.92
CA PRO A 233 32.01 -0.15 9.74
C PRO A 233 31.48 -1.45 9.09
N ALA A 234 32.16 -2.58 9.31
CA ALA A 234 31.74 -3.86 8.75
C ALA A 234 30.63 -4.55 9.57
N ASN A 235 30.37 -4.12 10.81
CA ASN A 235 29.32 -4.68 11.65
C ASN A 235 28.81 -3.66 12.70
N PRO A 236 27.97 -2.69 12.29
CA PRO A 236 27.50 -1.65 13.19
C PRO A 236 26.54 -2.21 14.24
N LYS A 237 26.97 -2.25 15.51
CA LYS A 237 26.07 -2.53 16.64
C LYS A 237 25.03 -1.41 16.77
N PRO A 238 23.77 -1.72 17.07
CA PRO A 238 22.73 -0.71 17.30
C PRO A 238 23.14 0.15 18.49
N CYS A 239 23.15 1.46 18.27
CA CYS A 239 23.49 2.44 19.28
C CYS A 239 22.32 3.41 19.45
N ALA A 240 22.11 3.92 20.66
CA ALA A 240 20.91 4.67 21.05
C ALA A 240 20.89 6.13 20.55
N GLY A 241 21.87 6.55 19.75
CA GLY A 241 21.97 7.91 19.20
C GLY A 241 22.58 7.95 17.80
N SER A 242 22.97 9.13 17.33
CA SER A 242 23.46 9.32 15.95
C SER A 242 24.87 8.76 15.71
N LEU A 243 25.03 7.95 14.66
CA LEU A 243 26.33 7.48 14.16
C LEU A 243 26.96 8.53 13.25
N VAL A 244 28.15 9.00 13.60
CA VAL A 244 28.91 10.00 12.84
C VAL A 244 30.17 9.36 12.25
N PRO A 245 30.42 9.48 10.92
CA PRO A 245 31.67 9.05 10.31
C PRO A 245 32.87 9.84 10.84
N ALA A 246 33.94 9.13 11.20
CA ALA A 246 35.19 9.74 11.64
C ALA A 246 36.41 8.92 11.19
N LYS A 247 37.60 9.52 11.29
CA LYS A 247 38.88 8.84 11.08
C LYS A 247 39.68 8.81 12.36
N ARG A 248 40.11 7.62 12.78
CA ARG A 248 41.02 7.43 13.89
C ARG A 248 42.16 6.50 13.46
N ASP A 249 43.40 6.94 13.67
CA ASP A 249 44.60 6.19 13.27
C ASP A 249 44.62 5.74 11.79
N GLY A 250 44.06 6.57 10.90
CA GLY A 250 44.00 6.31 9.47
C GLY A 250 42.92 5.34 8.99
N LYS A 251 42.07 4.82 9.90
CA LYS A 251 40.95 3.93 9.58
C LYS A 251 39.61 4.67 9.72
N ASP A 252 38.67 4.34 8.84
CA ASP A 252 37.30 4.82 8.92
C ASP A 252 36.59 4.12 10.08
N VAL A 253 36.00 4.89 10.98
CA VAL A 253 35.27 4.41 12.16
C VAL A 253 33.95 5.17 12.29
N LEU A 254 32.94 4.52 12.87
CA LEU A 254 31.68 5.17 13.23
C LEU A 254 31.66 5.47 14.73
N ILE A 255 31.42 6.73 15.06
CA ILE A 255 31.29 7.20 16.43
C ILE A 255 29.81 7.32 16.76
N CYS A 256 29.33 6.59 17.77
CA CYS A 256 28.00 6.83 18.31
C CYS A 256 28.03 8.01 19.27
N LYS A 257 27.20 9.03 19.02
CA LYS A 257 26.91 10.11 19.97
C LYS A 257 25.52 9.92 20.53
N ALA A 258 25.38 9.93 21.86
CA ALA A 258 24.08 10.05 22.50
C ALA A 258 23.50 11.45 22.20
N ASP A 259 22.23 11.51 21.80
CA ASP A 259 21.48 12.76 21.61
C ASP A 259 21.05 13.37 22.97
#